data_AF-A0A9P4SEB2-F1
#
_entry.id   AF-A0A9P4SEB2-F1
#
_cell.length_a   1.000
_cell.length_b   1.000
_cell.length_c   1.000
_cell.angle_alpha   90.00
_cell.angle_beta   90.00
_cell.angle_gamma   90.00
#
_symmetry.space_group_name_H-M   'P 1'
#
loop_
_entity.id
_entity.type
_entity.pdbx_description
1 polymer ?
#
loop_
_entity_poly.entity_id
_entity_poly.type
_entity_poly.pdbx_seq_one_letter_code
_entity_poly.pdbx_strand_id
1 'polypeptide(L)'
;MGFMKHFRSRSRLRSKESNGNVQYHAPVYGADFTARLPPNVLQNIFSFVCPHVLDESYDVSENSPLGDGCMLCDLRDLSRCALVRKSWYGVAQGMLYKSIRIDAVHYCEREEFLADQRRRKSRHGDPPDVPAIRLQLLSRTVRERQRIAEAVQILKLPYMTRETCKADLARTVSVLPNLQYVDLPDGFFTGDPTCHTLRQELQARCPDIRRMKYDSGSETSFEILQQYHWQMLEVLELSRLRVEPILFRRVLACLPTLHELILTDIPWLSDT
;
A
#
# COMPACT_ATOMS: atom_id res chain seq x y z
N MET A 1 32.92 18.77 51.16
CA MET A 1 32.34 18.22 49.91
C MET A 1 30.91 18.74 49.79
N GLY A 2 30.43 19.47 48.80
CA GLY A 2 30.94 20.01 47.54
C GLY A 2 29.73 20.69 46.85
N PHE A 3 29.82 22.01 46.70
CA PHE A 3 29.22 22.89 45.68
C PHE A 3 27.73 22.79 45.30
N MET A 4 26.95 23.72 45.87
CA MET A 4 25.72 24.25 45.29
C MET A 4 26.01 25.27 44.16
N LYS A 5 25.24 25.14 43.08
CA LYS A 5 24.60 26.21 42.28
C LYS A 5 25.44 27.46 41.97
N HIS A 6 26.07 27.47 40.79
CA HIS A 6 26.31 28.73 40.08
C HIS A 6 25.08 29.11 39.23
N PHE A 7 24.24 29.96 39.81
CA PHE A 7 23.51 30.95 39.02
C PHE A 7 24.53 31.92 38.41
N ARG A 8 24.59 32.01 37.09
CA ARG A 8 25.10 33.20 36.40
C ARG A 8 23.98 33.72 35.51
N SER A 9 23.39 34.83 35.95
CA SER A 9 22.50 35.64 35.15
C SER A 9 23.29 36.17 33.95
N ARG A 10 22.81 35.87 32.73
CA ARG A 10 23.23 36.58 31.54
C ARG A 10 22.11 37.55 31.17
N SER A 11 22.33 38.77 31.63
CA SER A 11 22.10 40.03 30.92
C SER A 11 21.14 39.98 29.74
N ARG A 12 20.03 40.69 29.92
CA ARG A 12 19.14 41.23 28.90
C ARG A 12 19.93 41.77 27.69
N LEU A 13 20.08 40.95 26.66
CA LEU A 13 20.25 41.44 25.30
C LEU A 13 18.84 41.66 24.76
N ARG A 14 18.37 42.89 24.95
CA ARG A 14 17.20 43.43 24.25
C ARG A 14 17.66 43.62 22.80
N SER A 15 17.63 42.54 22.00
CA SER A 15 17.62 42.67 20.55
C SER A 15 16.35 43.42 20.22
N LYS A 16 16.54 44.62 19.66
CA LYS A 16 15.50 45.45 19.09
C LYS A 16 14.93 44.67 17.90
N GLU A 17 13.96 43.79 18.16
CA GLU A 17 13.09 43.30 17.10
C GLU A 17 12.41 44.54 16.54
N SER A 18 12.89 44.98 15.37
CA SER A 18 12.08 45.82 14.51
C SER A 18 10.77 45.09 14.34
N ASN A 19 9.69 45.66 14.88
CA ASN A 19 8.33 45.37 14.47
C ASN A 19 8.27 45.61 12.95
N GLY A 20 8.71 44.62 12.19
CA GLY A 20 8.38 44.45 10.79
C GLY A 20 6.88 44.26 10.82
N ASN A 21 6.19 45.35 10.53
CA ASN A 21 4.76 45.37 10.35
C ASN A 21 4.48 44.35 9.23
N VAL A 22 4.19 43.10 9.59
CA VAL A 22 3.77 42.09 8.63
C VAL A 22 2.41 42.60 8.17
N GLN A 23 2.44 43.37 7.08
CA GLN A 23 1.24 43.78 6.38
C GLN A 23 0.55 42.49 5.96
N TYR A 24 -0.45 42.09 6.74
CA TYR A 24 -1.47 41.17 6.30
C TYR A 24 -2.14 41.85 5.11
N HIS A 25 -1.63 41.60 3.91
CA HIS A 25 -2.33 41.94 2.69
C HIS A 25 -3.70 41.26 2.79
N ALA A 26 -4.77 42.05 2.72
CA ALA A 26 -6.11 41.51 2.57
C ALA A 26 -6.09 40.56 1.36
N PRO A 27 -6.75 39.38 1.44
CA PRO A 27 -6.74 38.43 0.34
C PRO A 27 -7.28 39.13 -0.90
N VAL A 28 -6.42 39.30 -1.91
CA VAL A 28 -6.83 39.77 -3.21
C VAL A 28 -7.65 38.63 -3.81
N TYR A 29 -8.98 38.81 -3.87
CA TYR A 29 -9.88 37.90 -4.57
C TYR A 29 -9.64 38.02 -6.08
N GLY A 30 -8.55 37.43 -6.55
CA GLY A 30 -8.30 37.16 -7.97
C GLY A 30 -9.14 35.99 -8.45
N ALA A 31 -9.24 35.83 -9.78
CA ALA A 31 -9.86 34.65 -10.35
C ALA A 31 -9.08 33.39 -9.93
N ASP A 32 -9.76 32.44 -9.30
CA ASP A 32 -9.19 31.12 -9.00
C ASP A 32 -9.11 30.31 -10.30
N PHE A 33 -7.95 30.35 -10.96
CA PHE A 33 -7.71 29.57 -12.18
C PHE A 33 -7.63 28.06 -11.89
N THR A 34 -7.35 27.67 -10.65
CA THR A 34 -7.30 26.25 -10.26
C THR A 34 -8.68 25.60 -10.31
N ALA A 35 -9.74 26.41 -10.21
CA ALA A 35 -11.12 25.99 -10.34
C ALA A 35 -11.49 25.41 -11.71
N ARG A 36 -10.74 25.80 -12.75
CA ARG A 36 -11.04 25.49 -14.14
C ARG A 36 -10.12 24.42 -14.73
N LEU A 37 -9.25 23.84 -13.90
CA LEU A 37 -8.31 22.83 -14.35
C LEU A 37 -9.06 21.58 -14.83
N PRO A 38 -8.77 21.10 -16.06
CA PRO A 38 -9.28 19.83 -16.54
C PRO A 38 -8.85 18.64 -15.66
N PRO A 39 -9.64 17.56 -15.57
CA PRO A 39 -9.32 16.40 -14.73
C PRO A 39 -7.96 15.76 -15.00
N ASN A 40 -7.54 15.66 -16.27
CA ASN A 40 -6.23 15.12 -16.66
C ASN A 40 -5.07 16.01 -16.21
N VAL A 41 -5.24 17.33 -16.24
CA VAL A 41 -4.23 18.26 -15.71
C VAL A 41 -4.14 18.14 -14.19
N LEU A 42 -5.28 18.00 -13.50
CA LEU A 42 -5.31 17.75 -12.06
C LEU A 42 -4.64 16.43 -11.69
N GLN A 43 -4.89 15.36 -12.44
CA GLN A 43 -4.26 14.06 -12.24
C GLN A 43 -2.74 14.16 -12.37
N ASN A 44 -2.25 14.85 -13.41
CA ASN A 44 -0.82 15.10 -13.60
C ASN A 44 -0.22 15.94 -12.47
N ILE A 45 -0.95 16.93 -11.93
CA ILE A 45 -0.48 17.69 -10.77
C ILE A 45 -0.40 16.78 -9.53
N PHE A 46 -1.45 15.99 -9.28
CA PHE A 46 -1.52 15.09 -8.13
C PHE A 46 -0.48 13.97 -8.18
N SER A 47 0.00 13.56 -9.37
CA SER A 47 1.11 12.63 -9.47
C SER A 47 2.44 13.22 -8.99
N PHE A 48 2.61 14.54 -9.02
CA PHE A 48 3.78 15.18 -8.39
C PHE A 48 3.60 15.39 -6.88
N VAL A 49 2.36 15.45 -6.39
CA VAL A 49 2.06 15.53 -4.94
C VAL A 49 2.28 14.18 -4.27
N CYS A 50 1.92 13.10 -4.95
CA CYS A 50 1.92 11.77 -4.39
C CYS A 50 2.31 10.73 -5.44
N PRO A 51 3.60 10.63 -5.81
CA PRO A 51 4.04 9.87 -6.98
C PRO A 51 3.75 8.37 -6.89
N HIS A 52 3.80 7.80 -5.70
CA HIS A 52 3.66 6.37 -5.50
C HIS A 52 2.24 5.82 -5.69
N VAL A 53 1.21 6.67 -5.82
CA VAL A 53 -0.12 6.21 -6.23
C VAL A 53 -0.17 5.81 -7.71
N LEU A 54 0.89 6.13 -8.46
CA LEU A 54 1.11 5.66 -9.83
C LEU A 54 1.88 4.34 -9.89
N ASP A 55 2.26 3.77 -8.74
CA ASP A 55 2.93 2.48 -8.73
C ASP A 55 1.94 1.38 -9.13
N GLU A 56 2.09 0.94 -10.38
CA GLU A 56 1.33 -0.15 -10.98
C GLU A 56 2.16 -1.45 -11.06
N SER A 57 3.35 -1.48 -10.45
CA SER A 57 4.18 -2.69 -10.41
C SER A 57 3.56 -3.77 -9.51
N TYR A 58 3.86 -5.02 -9.84
CA TYR A 58 3.55 -6.18 -9.00
C TYR A 58 4.69 -6.51 -8.02
N ASP A 59 5.55 -5.54 -7.74
CA ASP A 59 6.59 -5.68 -6.73
C ASP A 59 6.02 -5.52 -5.34
N VAL A 60 6.55 -6.32 -4.41
CA VAL A 60 6.19 -6.26 -2.99
C VAL A 60 6.46 -4.87 -2.43
N SER A 61 5.73 -4.47 -1.38
CA SER A 61 5.87 -3.13 -0.78
C SER A 61 7.34 -2.74 -0.49
N GLU A 62 8.17 -3.67 -0.06
CA GLU A 62 9.58 -3.43 0.28
C GLU A 62 10.45 -3.08 -0.94
N ASN A 63 10.09 -3.59 -2.12
CA ASN A 63 10.85 -3.43 -3.36
C ASN A 63 10.23 -2.43 -4.33
N SER A 64 8.97 -2.05 -4.09
CA SER A 64 8.26 -1.07 -4.90
C SER A 64 9.04 0.26 -4.93
N PRO A 65 9.18 0.89 -6.12
CA PRO A 65 10.04 2.04 -6.31
C PRO A 65 9.64 3.19 -5.40
N LEU A 66 10.51 3.49 -4.43
CA LEU A 66 10.37 4.61 -3.51
C LEU A 66 10.97 5.85 -4.18
N GLY A 67 10.15 6.89 -4.36
CA GLY A 67 10.67 8.23 -4.65
C GLY A 67 11.40 8.81 -3.43
N ASP A 68 12.10 9.92 -3.61
CA ASP A 68 12.87 10.61 -2.54
C ASP A 68 11.99 11.23 -1.42
N GLY A 69 10.67 11.06 -1.48
CA GLY A 69 9.68 11.63 -0.57
C GLY A 69 9.18 10.68 0.51
N CYS A 70 8.55 11.25 1.54
CA CYS A 70 7.85 10.48 2.56
C CYS A 70 6.45 10.09 2.06
N MET A 71 6.28 8.83 1.67
CA MET A 71 5.02 8.25 1.14
C MET A 71 3.79 8.61 1.99
N LEU A 72 3.91 8.57 3.32
CA LEU A 72 2.81 8.91 4.23
C LEU A 72 2.47 10.39 4.26
N CYS A 73 3.45 11.28 4.06
CA CYS A 73 3.22 12.70 3.96
C CYS A 73 2.59 13.06 2.62
N ASP A 74 3.11 12.46 1.54
CA ASP A 74 2.58 12.57 0.19
C ASP A 74 1.10 12.13 0.11
N LEU A 75 0.76 10.96 0.68
CA LEU A 75 -0.64 10.49 0.77
C LEU A 75 -1.51 11.44 1.57
N ARG A 76 -0.98 11.97 2.69
CA ARG A 76 -1.69 12.92 3.53
C ARG A 76 -1.96 14.22 2.77
N ASP A 77 -1.02 14.68 1.97
CA ASP A 77 -1.14 15.92 1.21
C ASP A 77 -2.09 15.72 0.01
N LEU A 78 -2.04 14.59 -0.70
CA LEU A 78 -3.05 14.25 -1.71
C LEU A 78 -4.46 14.08 -1.10
N SER A 79 -4.56 13.48 0.09
CA SER A 79 -5.82 13.38 0.84
C SER A 79 -6.37 14.77 1.17
N ARG A 80 -5.50 15.75 1.45
CA ARG A 80 -5.92 17.15 1.65
C ARG A 80 -6.35 17.81 0.35
N CYS A 81 -5.69 17.54 -0.78
CA CYS A 81 -6.13 18.00 -2.09
C CYS A 81 -7.57 17.54 -2.39
N ALA A 82 -7.93 16.31 -2.02
CA ALA A 82 -9.29 15.80 -2.20
C ALA A 82 -10.36 16.60 -1.44
N LEU A 83 -9.98 17.30 -0.36
CA LEU A 83 -10.89 18.11 0.47
C LEU A 83 -11.07 19.56 -0.02
N VAL A 84 -10.24 20.02 -0.96
CA VAL A 84 -10.28 21.41 -1.44
C VAL A 84 -11.61 21.71 -2.15
N ARG A 85 -12.06 20.81 -3.04
CA ARG A 85 -13.31 20.98 -3.80
C ARG A 85 -13.82 19.69 -4.44
N LYS A 86 -15.11 19.68 -4.79
CA LYS A 86 -15.80 18.52 -5.41
C LYS A 86 -15.15 18.02 -6.70
N SER A 87 -14.66 18.91 -7.58
CA SER A 87 -14.03 18.48 -8.84
C SER A 87 -12.66 17.82 -8.63
N TRP A 88 -11.95 18.18 -7.56
CA TRP A 88 -10.66 17.57 -7.19
C TRP A 88 -10.87 16.24 -6.50
N TYR A 89 -11.93 16.13 -5.69
CA TYR A 89 -12.28 14.92 -4.97
C TYR A 89 -12.32 13.68 -5.88
N GLY A 90 -13.03 13.75 -7.01
CA GLY A 90 -13.15 12.59 -7.91
C GLY A 90 -11.81 12.11 -8.47
N VAL A 91 -10.94 13.05 -8.86
CA VAL A 91 -9.62 12.75 -9.41
C VAL A 91 -8.69 12.19 -8.33
N ALA A 92 -8.60 12.88 -7.19
CA ALA A 92 -7.76 12.45 -6.08
C ALA A 92 -8.21 11.11 -5.50
N GLN A 93 -9.51 10.88 -5.38
CA GLN A 93 -10.05 9.61 -4.88
C GLN A 93 -9.74 8.45 -5.84
N GLY A 94 -9.80 8.68 -7.17
CA GLY A 94 -9.38 7.68 -8.15
C GLY A 94 -7.92 7.28 -7.98
N MET A 95 -7.04 8.26 -7.74
CA MET A 95 -5.61 8.01 -7.52
C MET A 95 -5.34 7.31 -6.17
N LEU A 96 -5.94 7.80 -5.08
CA LEU A 96 -5.71 7.31 -3.71
C LEU A 96 -6.12 5.85 -3.51
N TYR A 97 -7.11 5.36 -4.26
CA TYR A 97 -7.68 4.03 -4.04
C TYR A 97 -7.39 3.03 -5.17
N LYS A 98 -6.79 3.45 -6.29
CA LYS A 98 -6.41 2.53 -7.38
C LYS A 98 -5.28 1.59 -6.95
N SER A 99 -4.17 2.17 -6.50
CA SER A 99 -3.01 1.46 -5.96
C SER A 99 -2.82 1.87 -4.51
N ILE A 100 -3.22 0.99 -3.59
CA ILE A 100 -3.18 1.25 -2.16
C ILE A 100 -1.94 0.60 -1.58
N ARG A 101 -1.19 1.40 -0.83
CA ARG A 101 -0.05 0.95 -0.05
C ARG A 101 -0.26 1.29 1.41
N ILE A 102 -0.17 0.29 2.27
CA ILE A 102 -0.07 0.51 3.72
C ILE A 102 1.40 0.44 4.05
N ASP A 103 1.95 1.53 4.57
CA ASP A 103 3.34 1.56 5.02
C ASP A 103 3.46 1.39 6.53
N ALA A 104 4.61 0.85 6.94
CA ALA A 104 5.10 0.97 8.30
C ALA A 104 5.30 2.45 8.68
N VAL A 105 5.54 2.73 9.97
CA VAL A 105 5.84 4.09 10.42
C VAL A 105 7.11 4.58 9.72
N HIS A 106 7.00 5.71 9.02
CA HIS A 106 8.12 6.36 8.35
C HIS A 106 8.86 7.31 9.30
N TYR A 107 10.17 7.41 9.16
CA TYR A 107 10.99 8.37 9.91
C TYR A 107 11.17 9.65 9.07
N CYS A 108 10.29 10.63 9.27
CA CYS A 108 10.50 11.99 8.78
C CYS A 108 10.31 13.00 9.92
N GLU A 109 10.85 14.21 9.75
CA GLU A 109 10.79 15.29 10.75
C GLU A 109 9.35 15.58 11.21
N ARG A 110 8.40 15.54 10.27
CA ARG A 110 6.98 15.72 10.58
C ARG A 110 6.41 14.58 11.42
N GLU A 111 6.84 13.34 11.19
CA GLU A 111 6.38 12.19 11.96
C GLU A 111 6.95 12.19 13.37
N GLU A 112 8.18 12.69 13.57
CA GLU A 112 8.76 12.91 14.89
C GLU A 112 7.90 13.89 15.71
N PHE A 113 7.55 15.03 15.13
CA PHE A 113 6.66 16.00 15.76
C PHE A 113 5.28 15.40 16.10
N LEU A 114 4.69 14.62 15.19
CA LEU A 114 3.40 13.96 15.43
C LEU A 114 3.50 12.85 16.47
N ALA A 115 4.60 12.11 16.52
CA ALA A 115 4.86 11.09 17.52
C ALA A 115 4.96 11.70 18.91
N ASP A 116 5.66 12.82 19.05
CA ASP A 116 5.74 13.58 20.31
C ASP A 116 4.37 14.08 20.76
N GLN A 117 3.55 14.59 19.84
CA GLN A 117 2.18 14.97 20.17
C GLN A 117 1.33 13.79 20.63
N ARG A 118 1.49 12.61 20.02
CA ARG A 118 0.77 11.39 20.44
C ARG A 118 1.23 10.92 21.81
N ARG A 119 2.55 10.90 22.07
CA ARG A 119 3.13 10.54 23.38
C ARG A 119 2.62 11.43 24.51
N ARG A 120 2.48 12.74 24.27
CA ARG A 120 1.92 13.69 25.25
C ARG A 120 0.44 13.44 25.56
N LYS A 121 -0.30 12.80 24.65
CA LYS A 121 -1.74 12.52 24.79
C LYS A 121 -2.04 11.10 25.27
N SER A 122 -1.13 10.14 25.08
CA SER A 122 -1.33 8.75 25.51
C SER A 122 -0.97 8.57 26.99
N ARG A 123 -1.89 8.00 27.78
CA ARG A 123 -1.59 7.50 29.13
C ARG A 123 -1.29 6.00 29.02
N HIS A 124 -0.04 5.62 29.30
CA HIS A 124 0.46 4.26 29.54
C HIS A 124 -0.20 3.11 28.74
N GLY A 125 0.43 2.73 27.63
CA GLY A 125 0.13 1.51 26.88
C GLY A 125 1.22 1.24 25.84
N ASP A 126 1.32 0.00 25.38
CA ASP A 126 2.19 -0.37 24.27
C ASP A 126 1.80 0.41 23.01
N PRO A 127 2.78 0.80 22.18
CA PRO A 127 2.48 1.50 20.93
C PRO A 127 1.58 0.61 20.06
N PRO A 128 0.47 1.13 19.53
CA PRO A 128 -0.43 0.35 18.70
C PRO A 128 0.26 -0.06 17.40
N ASP A 129 -0.09 -1.24 16.88
CA ASP A 129 0.28 -1.67 15.53
C ASP A 129 -0.46 -0.81 14.49
N VAL A 130 0.20 0.27 14.07
CA VAL A 130 -0.37 1.27 13.16
C VAL A 130 -0.74 0.66 11.80
N PRO A 131 0.12 -0.13 11.12
CA PRO A 131 -0.26 -0.83 9.91
C PRO A 131 -1.50 -1.72 10.04
N ALA A 132 -1.60 -2.51 11.11
CA ALA A 132 -2.78 -3.35 11.35
C ALA A 132 -4.06 -2.52 11.48
N ILE A 133 -4.02 -1.41 12.23
CA ILE A 133 -5.16 -0.49 12.36
C ILE A 133 -5.53 0.11 10.99
N ARG A 134 -4.55 0.49 10.17
CA ARG A 134 -4.80 1.02 8.82
C ARG A 134 -5.50 -0.02 7.93
N LEU A 135 -5.08 -1.29 7.99
CA LEU A 135 -5.74 -2.37 7.27
C LEU A 135 -7.20 -2.55 7.72
N GLN A 136 -7.47 -2.49 9.02
CA GLN A 136 -8.84 -2.56 9.55
C GLN A 136 -9.71 -1.38 9.09
N LEU A 137 -9.17 -0.16 9.10
CA LEU A 137 -9.85 1.03 8.61
C LEU A 137 -10.12 0.93 7.10
N LEU A 138 -9.16 0.42 6.33
CA LEU A 138 -9.33 0.17 4.90
C LEU A 138 -10.44 -0.86 4.67
N SER A 139 -10.38 -2.01 5.35
CA SER A 139 -11.37 -3.07 5.27
C SER A 139 -12.79 -2.55 5.50
N ARG A 140 -12.96 -1.72 6.54
CA ARG A 140 -14.24 -1.05 6.81
C ARG A 140 -14.65 -0.13 5.66
N THR A 141 -13.73 0.69 5.17
CA THR A 141 -13.99 1.66 4.09
C THR A 141 -14.45 0.99 2.80
N VAL A 142 -13.77 -0.08 2.36
CA VAL A 142 -14.10 -0.79 1.11
C VAL A 142 -15.42 -1.56 1.23
N ARG A 143 -15.75 -2.06 2.43
CA ARG A 143 -17.03 -2.73 2.70
C ARG A 143 -18.22 -1.77 2.74
N GLU A 144 -18.03 -0.57 3.30
CA GLU A 144 -19.08 0.44 3.38
C GLU A 144 -19.31 1.15 2.03
N ARG A 145 -18.31 1.15 1.14
CA ARG A 145 -18.35 1.90 -0.12
C ARG A 145 -17.90 1.05 -1.30
N GLN A 146 -18.87 0.40 -1.94
CA GLN A 146 -18.66 -0.45 -3.11
C GLN A 146 -17.82 0.22 -4.22
N ARG A 147 -18.10 1.49 -4.55
CA ARG A 147 -17.33 2.25 -5.55
C ARG A 147 -15.83 2.34 -5.22
N ILE A 148 -15.47 2.40 -3.93
CA ILE A 148 -14.06 2.41 -3.52
C ILE A 148 -13.48 1.01 -3.72
N ALA A 149 -14.22 -0.03 -3.29
CA ALA A 149 -13.83 -1.42 -3.45
C ALA A 149 -13.53 -1.78 -4.92
N GLU A 150 -14.38 -1.34 -5.84
CA GLU A 150 -14.22 -1.52 -7.29
C GLU A 150 -13.06 -0.71 -7.87
N ALA A 151 -12.62 0.37 -7.22
CA ALA A 151 -11.49 1.15 -7.68
C ALA A 151 -10.15 0.47 -7.37
N VAL A 152 -10.09 -0.39 -6.33
CA VAL A 152 -8.84 -1.02 -5.90
C VAL A 152 -8.38 -2.07 -6.88
N GLN A 153 -7.18 -1.88 -7.41
CA GLN A 153 -6.50 -2.81 -8.31
C GLN A 153 -5.25 -3.41 -7.66
N ILE A 154 -4.57 -2.66 -6.79
CA ILE A 154 -3.32 -3.07 -6.17
C ILE A 154 -3.41 -2.81 -4.67
N LEU A 155 -3.03 -3.79 -3.85
CA LEU A 155 -2.95 -3.67 -2.39
C LEU A 155 -1.59 -4.15 -1.88
N LYS A 156 -0.72 -3.20 -1.52
CA LYS A 156 0.62 -3.46 -0.98
C LYS A 156 0.64 -3.30 0.54
N LEU A 157 1.32 -4.23 1.21
CA LEU A 157 1.34 -4.38 2.67
C LEU A 157 2.76 -4.66 3.14
N PRO A 158 3.18 -4.12 4.30
CA PRO A 158 4.48 -4.45 4.86
C PRO A 158 4.50 -5.91 5.28
N TYR A 159 5.67 -6.54 5.17
CA TYR A 159 5.91 -7.95 5.48
C TYR A 159 5.27 -8.38 6.80
N MET A 160 5.50 -7.63 7.88
CA MET A 160 4.96 -7.98 9.20
C MET A 160 3.43 -7.97 9.21
N THR A 161 2.77 -7.04 8.52
CA THR A 161 1.31 -6.93 8.51
C THR A 161 0.66 -8.05 7.71
N ARG A 162 1.21 -8.42 6.54
CA ARG A 162 0.68 -9.55 5.77
C ARG A 162 0.86 -10.88 6.51
N GLU A 163 1.93 -11.01 7.30
CA GLU A 163 2.16 -12.19 8.14
C GLU A 163 1.22 -12.28 9.35
N THR A 164 1.00 -11.19 10.08
CA THR A 164 0.25 -11.24 11.35
C THR A 164 -1.25 -11.00 11.17
N CYS A 165 -1.68 -10.29 10.13
CA CYS A 165 -3.06 -9.86 9.93
C CYS A 165 -3.81 -10.66 8.85
N LYS A 166 -3.51 -11.96 8.68
CA LYS A 166 -4.08 -12.83 7.63
C LYS A 166 -5.61 -12.79 7.55
N ALA A 167 -6.30 -12.78 8.70
CA ALA A 167 -7.76 -12.71 8.78
C ALA A 167 -8.31 -11.35 8.32
N ASP A 168 -7.65 -10.26 8.69
CA ASP A 168 -8.05 -8.90 8.29
C ASP A 168 -7.79 -8.69 6.80
N LEU A 169 -6.71 -9.27 6.28
CA LEU A 169 -6.41 -9.30 4.85
C LEU A 169 -7.48 -10.09 4.08
N ALA A 170 -7.84 -11.29 4.54
CA ALA A 170 -8.91 -12.09 3.93
C ALA A 170 -10.23 -11.32 3.87
N ARG A 171 -10.60 -10.66 4.98
CA ARG A 171 -11.76 -9.78 5.04
C ARG A 171 -11.63 -8.55 4.14
N THR A 172 -10.44 -8.10 3.81
CA THR A 172 -10.29 -6.94 2.93
C THR A 172 -10.46 -7.38 1.48
N VAL A 173 -9.74 -8.42 1.05
CA VAL A 173 -9.79 -8.91 -0.35
C VAL A 173 -11.14 -9.49 -0.74
N SER A 174 -11.93 -10.00 0.22
CA SER A 174 -13.25 -10.59 -0.05
C SER A 174 -14.25 -9.64 -0.71
N VAL A 175 -13.96 -8.34 -0.74
CA VAL A 175 -14.82 -7.30 -1.34
C VAL A 175 -14.10 -6.49 -2.42
N LEU A 176 -12.95 -6.94 -2.94
CA LEU A 176 -12.17 -6.24 -3.97
C LEU A 176 -12.27 -6.98 -5.31
N PRO A 177 -13.35 -6.78 -6.09
CA PRO A 177 -13.59 -7.57 -7.30
C PRO A 177 -12.57 -7.32 -8.42
N ASN A 178 -11.97 -6.14 -8.45
CA ASN A 178 -11.04 -5.72 -9.50
C ASN A 178 -9.57 -5.80 -9.08
N LEU A 179 -9.28 -6.53 -8.00
CA LEU A 179 -7.94 -6.69 -7.46
C LEU A 179 -7.09 -7.51 -8.44
N GLN A 180 -5.98 -6.91 -8.87
CA GLN A 180 -5.00 -7.46 -9.81
C GLN A 180 -3.74 -7.95 -9.10
N TYR A 181 -3.38 -7.30 -7.99
CA TYR A 181 -2.22 -7.65 -7.19
C TYR A 181 -2.44 -7.39 -5.70
N VAL A 182 -1.93 -8.28 -4.86
CA VAL A 182 -1.89 -8.09 -3.42
C VAL A 182 -0.64 -8.72 -2.82
N ASP A 183 -0.05 -8.03 -1.85
CA ASP A 183 1.01 -8.59 -1.02
C ASP A 183 0.46 -9.69 -0.11
N LEU A 184 0.92 -10.92 -0.31
CA LEU A 184 0.46 -12.12 0.41
C LEU A 184 1.53 -12.63 1.39
N PRO A 185 1.13 -13.27 2.50
CA PRO A 185 2.07 -13.92 3.42
C PRO A 185 2.78 -15.10 2.76
N ASP A 186 3.98 -15.43 3.22
CA ASP A 186 4.80 -16.51 2.68
C ASP A 186 4.09 -17.86 2.74
N GLY A 187 3.35 -18.11 3.83
CA GLY A 187 2.53 -19.31 4.01
C GLY A 187 1.45 -19.49 2.93
N PHE A 188 1.03 -18.41 2.25
CA PHE A 188 0.10 -18.50 1.14
C PHE A 188 0.71 -19.30 -0.02
N PHE A 189 2.01 -19.12 -0.27
CA PHE A 189 2.73 -19.72 -1.40
C PHE A 189 3.25 -21.13 -1.12
N THR A 190 3.30 -21.57 0.15
CA THR A 190 3.80 -22.91 0.55
C THR A 190 2.69 -23.88 0.95
N GLY A 191 1.42 -23.50 0.78
CA GLY A 191 0.28 -24.34 1.15
C GLY A 191 -0.04 -24.36 2.65
N ASP A 192 0.45 -23.39 3.44
CA ASP A 192 0.17 -23.30 4.87
C ASP A 192 -1.36 -23.26 5.14
N PRO A 193 -1.89 -24.17 5.98
CA PRO A 193 -3.30 -24.16 6.40
C PRO A 193 -3.75 -22.84 7.05
N THR A 194 -2.86 -22.08 7.71
CA THR A 194 -3.22 -20.79 8.31
C THR A 194 -3.67 -19.75 7.27
N CYS A 195 -3.28 -19.93 6.01
CA CYS A 195 -3.65 -19.07 4.89
C CYS A 195 -4.87 -19.57 4.11
N HIS A 196 -5.52 -20.66 4.55
CA HIS A 196 -6.61 -21.29 3.80
C HIS A 196 -7.78 -20.35 3.53
N THR A 197 -8.26 -19.62 4.55
CA THR A 197 -9.37 -18.66 4.38
C THR A 197 -9.00 -17.53 3.42
N LEU A 198 -7.78 -16.98 3.53
CA LEU A 198 -7.32 -15.94 2.62
C LEU A 198 -7.28 -16.45 1.17
N ARG A 199 -6.83 -17.68 0.95
CA ARG A 199 -6.80 -18.32 -0.38
C ARG A 199 -8.19 -18.50 -0.96
N GLN A 200 -9.14 -18.99 -0.16
CA GLN A 200 -10.53 -19.15 -0.59
C GLN A 200 -11.17 -17.81 -0.98
N GLU A 201 -11.00 -16.78 -0.15
CA GLU A 201 -11.56 -15.46 -0.45
C GLU A 201 -10.93 -14.86 -1.71
N LEU A 202 -9.60 -14.96 -1.87
CA LEU A 202 -8.92 -14.44 -3.07
C LEU A 202 -9.39 -15.17 -4.34
N GLN A 203 -9.48 -16.49 -4.31
CA GLN A 203 -9.94 -17.30 -5.45
C GLN A 203 -11.41 -17.01 -5.81
N ALA A 204 -12.27 -16.84 -4.81
CA ALA A 204 -13.70 -16.63 -5.02
C ALA A 204 -14.05 -15.19 -5.44
N ARG A 205 -13.24 -14.20 -5.04
CA ARG A 205 -13.61 -12.77 -5.14
C ARG A 205 -12.72 -11.95 -6.04
N CYS A 206 -11.51 -12.42 -6.36
CA CYS A 206 -10.55 -11.67 -7.17
C CYS A 206 -10.18 -12.50 -8.41
N PRO A 207 -10.99 -12.48 -9.48
CA PRO A 207 -10.75 -13.29 -10.68
C PRO A 207 -9.60 -12.75 -11.55
N ASP A 208 -9.25 -11.48 -11.41
CA ASP A 208 -8.31 -10.77 -12.31
C ASP A 208 -6.89 -10.66 -11.74
N ILE A 209 -6.47 -11.59 -10.88
CA ILE A 209 -5.11 -11.63 -10.34
C ILE A 209 -4.09 -11.83 -11.47
N ARG A 210 -3.05 -11.00 -11.49
CA ARG A 210 -2.07 -10.90 -12.57
C ARG A 210 -0.69 -11.45 -12.24
N ARG A 211 -0.33 -11.54 -10.96
CA ARG A 211 0.93 -12.16 -10.51
C ARG A 211 0.65 -13.16 -9.40
N MET A 212 1.25 -14.34 -9.51
CA MET A 212 1.17 -15.36 -8.46
C MET A 212 2.47 -16.15 -8.34
N LYS A 213 2.72 -16.64 -7.13
CA LYS A 213 3.85 -17.51 -6.80
C LYS A 213 3.36 -18.83 -6.22
N TYR A 214 4.07 -19.91 -6.51
CA TYR A 214 3.88 -21.23 -5.90
C TYR A 214 5.22 -21.81 -5.50
N ASP A 215 5.32 -22.26 -4.26
CA ASP A 215 6.51 -22.90 -3.68
C ASP A 215 6.18 -24.33 -3.24
N SER A 216 7.19 -25.08 -2.77
CA SER A 216 7.03 -26.43 -2.23
C SER A 216 5.91 -26.48 -1.18
N GLY A 217 4.99 -27.44 -1.33
CA GLY A 217 3.81 -27.60 -0.47
C GLY A 217 2.53 -26.99 -1.05
N SER A 218 2.62 -26.20 -2.13
CA SER A 218 1.46 -25.60 -2.80
C SER A 218 1.01 -26.31 -4.07
N GLU A 219 1.48 -27.53 -4.33
CA GLU A 219 1.20 -28.31 -5.55
C GLU A 219 -0.31 -28.42 -5.85
N THR A 220 -1.12 -28.71 -4.84
CA THR A 220 -2.59 -28.77 -4.98
C THR A 220 -3.19 -27.40 -5.34
N SER A 221 -2.63 -26.31 -4.81
CA SER A 221 -3.09 -24.95 -5.15
C SER A 221 -2.70 -24.56 -6.58
N PHE A 222 -1.56 -25.04 -7.06
CA PHE A 222 -1.13 -24.87 -8.44
C PHE A 222 -2.01 -25.67 -9.42
N GLU A 223 -2.38 -26.90 -9.07
CA GLU A 223 -3.27 -27.75 -9.88
C GLU A 223 -4.64 -27.11 -10.14
N ILE A 224 -5.17 -26.34 -9.18
CA ILE A 224 -6.45 -25.63 -9.32
C ILE A 224 -6.48 -24.66 -10.51
N LEU A 225 -5.32 -24.17 -10.98
CA LEU A 225 -5.24 -23.31 -12.17
C LEU A 225 -5.74 -24.00 -13.45
N GLN A 226 -5.77 -25.34 -13.50
CA GLN A 226 -6.39 -26.07 -14.63
C GLN A 226 -7.89 -25.84 -14.74
N GLN A 227 -8.54 -25.39 -13.67
CA GLN A 227 -9.97 -25.10 -13.64
C GLN A 227 -10.28 -23.68 -14.14
N TYR A 228 -9.40 -23.10 -14.96
CA TYR A 228 -9.54 -21.77 -15.55
C TYR A 228 -9.66 -20.63 -14.52
N HIS A 229 -9.05 -20.82 -13.34
CA HIS A 229 -8.89 -19.76 -12.34
C HIS A 229 -7.79 -18.79 -12.78
N TRP A 230 -8.01 -17.49 -12.52
CA TRP A 230 -7.02 -16.42 -12.78
C TRP A 230 -6.43 -16.44 -14.19
N GLN A 231 -7.30 -16.48 -15.22
CA GLN A 231 -6.88 -16.50 -16.64
C GLN A 231 -6.11 -15.25 -17.08
N MET A 232 -6.16 -14.18 -16.28
CA MET A 232 -5.46 -12.92 -16.48
C MET A 232 -4.07 -12.90 -15.81
N LEU A 233 -3.57 -14.06 -15.39
CA LEU A 233 -2.20 -14.22 -14.89
C LEU A 233 -1.18 -13.86 -15.97
N GLU A 234 -0.45 -12.78 -15.72
CA GLU A 234 0.61 -12.22 -16.55
C GLU A 234 1.98 -12.77 -16.15
N VAL A 235 2.21 -12.92 -14.83
CA VAL A 235 3.47 -13.38 -14.25
C VAL A 235 3.26 -14.55 -13.28
N LEU A 236 4.00 -15.64 -13.49
CA LEU A 236 3.95 -16.84 -12.66
C LEU A 236 5.35 -17.21 -12.17
N GLU A 237 5.50 -17.30 -10.85
CA GLU A 237 6.74 -17.76 -10.20
C GLU A 237 6.56 -19.15 -9.61
N LEU A 238 7.40 -20.10 -10.00
CA LEU A 238 7.42 -21.45 -9.44
C LEU A 238 8.78 -21.72 -8.80
N SER A 239 8.76 -22.14 -7.54
CA SER A 239 9.96 -22.45 -6.76
C SER A 239 9.87 -23.84 -6.15
N ARG A 240 10.86 -24.71 -6.36
CA ARG A 240 10.96 -26.04 -5.70
C ARG A 240 9.70 -26.93 -5.81
N LEU A 241 8.85 -26.67 -6.81
CA LEU A 241 7.55 -27.30 -6.94
C LEU A 241 7.69 -28.72 -7.50
N ARG A 242 7.05 -29.70 -6.84
CA ARG A 242 7.10 -31.11 -7.28
C ARG A 242 5.84 -31.49 -8.02
N VAL A 243 5.79 -31.16 -9.31
CA VAL A 243 4.65 -31.45 -10.18
C VAL A 243 5.05 -32.34 -11.34
N GLU A 244 4.11 -33.15 -11.82
CA GLU A 244 4.35 -33.95 -13.02
C GLU A 244 4.43 -33.05 -14.26
N PRO A 245 5.32 -33.35 -15.24
CA PRO A 245 5.44 -32.57 -16.47
C PRO A 245 4.14 -32.46 -17.28
N ILE A 246 3.24 -33.43 -17.17
CA ILE A 246 1.92 -33.38 -17.81
C ILE A 246 1.03 -32.34 -17.12
N LEU A 247 0.98 -32.34 -15.79
CA LEU A 247 0.23 -31.39 -14.99
C LEU A 247 0.69 -29.94 -15.29
N PHE A 248 2.00 -29.74 -15.28
CA PHE A 248 2.62 -28.45 -15.56
C PHE A 248 2.22 -27.91 -16.93
N ARG A 249 2.34 -28.72 -18.00
CA ARG A 249 1.94 -28.33 -19.36
C ARG A 249 0.45 -27.99 -19.46
N ARG A 250 -0.41 -28.75 -18.76
CA ARG A 250 -1.85 -28.46 -18.72
C ARG A 250 -2.16 -27.12 -18.06
N VAL A 251 -1.54 -26.84 -16.91
CA VAL A 251 -1.71 -25.55 -16.23
C VAL A 251 -1.28 -24.41 -17.15
N LEU A 252 -0.09 -24.48 -17.75
CA LEU A 252 0.39 -23.41 -18.63
C LEU A 252 -0.52 -23.21 -19.86
N ALA A 253 -1.09 -24.28 -20.41
CA ALA A 253 -2.05 -24.18 -21.51
C ALA A 253 -3.36 -23.45 -21.14
N CYS A 254 -3.69 -23.38 -19.84
CA CYS A 254 -4.87 -22.67 -19.33
C CYS A 254 -4.62 -21.17 -19.04
N LEU A 255 -3.39 -20.67 -19.21
CA LEU A 255 -3.01 -19.30 -18.88
C LEU A 255 -2.69 -18.49 -20.15
N PRO A 256 -3.70 -17.96 -20.86
CA PRO A 256 -3.52 -17.36 -22.19
C PRO A 256 -2.78 -16.02 -22.18
N THR A 257 -2.73 -15.33 -21.04
CA THR A 257 -2.11 -14.00 -20.89
C THR A 257 -0.71 -14.05 -20.26
N LEU A 258 -0.25 -15.25 -19.90
CA LEU A 258 1.03 -15.45 -19.26
C LEU A 258 2.17 -15.13 -20.22
N HIS A 259 2.99 -14.15 -19.86
CA HIS A 259 4.14 -13.73 -20.66
C HIS A 259 5.46 -13.80 -19.88
N GLU A 260 5.40 -13.90 -18.56
CA GLU A 260 6.57 -14.07 -17.70
C GLU A 260 6.42 -15.33 -16.83
N LEU A 261 7.36 -16.26 -17.00
CA LEU A 261 7.43 -17.49 -16.21
C LEU A 261 8.81 -17.57 -15.56
N ILE A 262 8.85 -17.52 -14.23
CA ILE A 262 10.09 -17.60 -13.45
C ILE A 262 10.13 -18.98 -12.80
N LEU A 263 11.18 -19.74 -13.09
CA LEU A 263 11.39 -21.09 -12.57
C LEU A 263 12.66 -21.12 -11.73
N THR A 264 12.52 -21.47 -10.45
CA THR A 264 13.63 -21.53 -9.50
C THR A 264 13.69 -22.91 -8.86
N ASP A 265 14.86 -23.55 -8.89
CA ASP A 265 15.11 -24.85 -8.25
C ASP A 265 14.08 -25.94 -8.62
N ILE A 266 13.74 -26.07 -9.92
CA ILE A 266 12.76 -27.07 -10.40
C ILE A 266 13.48 -28.40 -10.70
N PRO A 267 13.35 -29.45 -9.84
CA PRO A 267 14.23 -30.61 -9.92
C PRO A 267 13.99 -31.52 -11.14
N TRP A 268 12.80 -31.46 -11.72
CA TRP A 268 12.38 -32.32 -12.84
C TRP A 268 12.56 -31.65 -14.22
N LEU A 269 12.99 -30.38 -14.24
CA LEU A 269 13.27 -29.62 -15.47
C LEU A 269 14.78 -29.59 -15.82
N SER A 270 15.61 -30.37 -15.11
CA SER A 270 17.04 -30.43 -15.41
C SER A 270 17.30 -31.19 -16.71
N ASP A 271 18.16 -30.63 -17.57
CA ASP A 271 18.60 -31.18 -18.86
C ASP A 271 19.55 -32.41 -18.73
N THR A 272 19.28 -33.34 -17.81
CA THR A 272 20.05 -34.60 -17.68
C THR A 272 19.36 -35.77 -18.36
#